data_AF-A0A1I7C5T5-F1
#
_entry.id   AF-A0A1I7C5T5-F1
#
_cell.length_a   1.000
_cell.length_b   1.000
_cell.length_c   1.000
_cell.angle_alpha   90.00
_cell.angle_beta   90.00
_cell.angle_gamma   90.00
#
_symmetry.space_group_name_H-M   'P 1'
#
loop_
_entity.id
_entity.type
_entity.pdbx_description
1 polymer ?
#
loop_
_entity_poly.entity_id
_entity_poly.type
_entity_poly.pdbx_seq_one_letter_code
_entity_poly.pdbx_strand_id
1 'polypeptide(L)'
;MTFARFIHLCSGFMFAILFLINGLEVRAANVDCQADRGGDGLVLYLYYPTSSDNNFPSPMFGETTSPLEPFDASDLDSTLGTTAQYRNAITERVKTDYCEFDVRVVQTTSANGTTNPVPTDDSYFVVGIGSDPKGGLFGVCCNSNMARVFAGSFAAGAVVGGNFDGLLTPGDGTLDRWANAIAGTTSHEPGHSSTLGNPGHSSADPRPGEDARENHVMDSPPAADRVEDRHFSDTSYEALAGALGLYEQTLSNWDFINPNSSTANGLRITVLVDQDADTPQVGSVYDGGLSPWGDADIAAGGTANFQGETYDRYNITFSDPQGWNNGDSGEIPAGEELLIVAEN
;
A
#
# COMPACT_ATOMS: atom_id res chain seq x y z
N MET A 1 21.80 18.86 5.88
CA MET A 1 21.80 19.66 4.64
C MET A 1 20.37 20.06 4.39
N THR A 2 20.08 21.36 4.40
CA THR A 2 18.75 21.94 4.46
C THR A 2 18.32 22.39 3.06
N PHE A 3 17.17 21.94 2.58
CA PHE A 3 16.48 22.59 1.45
C PHE A 3 14.96 22.46 1.62
N ALA A 4 14.34 23.54 2.06
CA ALA A 4 12.97 23.89 1.70
C ALA A 4 13.01 24.80 0.47
N ARG A 5 12.12 24.60 -0.52
CA ARG A 5 11.61 25.64 -1.44
C ARG A 5 10.48 25.12 -2.36
N PHE A 6 9.28 25.65 -2.07
CA PHE A 6 8.06 25.72 -2.88
C PHE A 6 8.12 26.82 -3.96
N ILE A 7 7.15 26.83 -4.92
CA ILE A 7 6.57 27.92 -5.78
C ILE A 7 5.73 27.24 -6.91
N HIS A 8 4.52 27.63 -7.40
CA HIS A 8 3.63 28.80 -7.24
C HIS A 8 2.15 28.48 -7.59
N LEU A 9 1.24 29.22 -6.96
CA LEU A 9 -0.23 29.33 -7.16
C LEU A 9 -0.63 30.25 -8.34
N CYS A 10 -1.90 30.19 -8.76
CA CYS A 10 -2.62 31.37 -9.28
C CYS A 10 -4.12 31.35 -8.90
N SER A 11 -4.62 32.48 -8.38
CA SER A 11 -5.96 32.68 -7.80
C SER A 11 -6.65 33.97 -8.29
N GLY A 12 -7.99 33.92 -8.49
CA GLY A 12 -8.97 35.00 -8.23
C GLY A 12 -9.53 35.85 -9.40
N PHE A 13 -10.86 35.83 -9.67
CA PHE A 13 -11.88 36.78 -9.14
C PHE A 13 -13.27 36.64 -9.83
N MET A 14 -14.30 37.09 -9.09
CA MET A 14 -15.75 36.82 -9.16
C MET A 14 -16.56 37.76 -10.09
N PHE A 15 -17.55 37.25 -10.86
CA PHE A 15 -18.82 37.92 -11.21
C PHE A 15 -19.89 36.90 -11.66
N ALA A 16 -21.12 37.05 -11.18
CA ALA A 16 -22.24 36.12 -11.39
C ALA A 16 -22.86 36.22 -12.81
N ILE A 17 -23.29 35.07 -13.38
CA ILE A 17 -24.64 34.77 -13.92
C ILE A 17 -24.62 33.51 -14.85
N LEU A 18 -25.54 32.59 -14.55
CA LEU A 18 -26.12 31.49 -15.35
C LEU A 18 -25.34 30.15 -15.50
N PHE A 19 -26.06 29.08 -15.14
CA PHE A 19 -25.68 27.67 -15.09
C PHE A 19 -24.99 27.11 -16.34
N LEU A 20 -23.81 26.49 -16.13
CA LEU A 20 -23.27 25.39 -16.94
C LEU A 20 -22.37 24.54 -16.03
N ILE A 21 -22.85 23.34 -15.71
CA ILE A 21 -22.08 22.29 -15.03
C ILE A 21 -21.00 21.84 -16.02
N ASN A 22 -19.74 22.22 -15.77
CA ASN A 22 -18.57 21.62 -16.42
C ASN A 22 -17.52 21.37 -15.34
N GLY A 23 -16.99 20.14 -15.36
CA GLY A 23 -16.27 19.50 -14.27
C GLY A 23 -15.13 20.32 -13.68
N LEU A 24 -15.19 20.49 -12.36
CA LEU A 24 -13.99 20.60 -11.54
C LEU A 24 -13.39 19.20 -11.48
N GLU A 25 -12.38 18.94 -12.32
CA GLU A 25 -11.44 17.86 -12.04
C GLU A 25 -10.70 18.24 -10.75
N VAL A 26 -11.02 17.51 -9.68
CA VAL A 26 -10.17 17.42 -8.49
C VAL A 26 -8.84 16.91 -8.98
N ARG A 27 -7.82 17.76 -9.03
CA ARG A 27 -6.44 17.28 -9.15
C ARG A 27 -6.13 16.61 -7.83
N ALA A 28 -6.09 15.28 -7.83
CA ALA A 28 -5.53 14.51 -6.74
C ALA A 28 -4.17 15.11 -6.37
N ALA A 29 -3.94 15.38 -5.08
CA ALA A 29 -2.61 15.67 -4.59
C ALA A 29 -1.72 14.50 -5.02
N ASN A 30 -0.61 14.80 -5.68
CA ASN A 30 0.35 13.79 -6.11
C ASN A 30 1.10 13.35 -4.85
N VAL A 31 0.54 12.37 -4.12
CA VAL A 31 1.21 11.72 -2.98
C VAL A 31 2.47 11.07 -3.54
N ASP A 32 3.63 11.51 -3.09
CA ASP A 32 4.92 11.11 -3.65
C ASP A 32 5.43 9.86 -2.92
N CYS A 33 4.99 8.71 -3.43
CA CYS A 33 5.15 7.38 -2.83
C CYS A 33 6.61 6.96 -2.60
N GLN A 34 7.00 6.41 -1.43
CA GLN A 34 8.40 5.92 -1.24
C GLN A 34 8.74 4.80 -2.17
N ALA A 35 7.71 4.01 -2.50
CA ALA A 35 7.84 2.91 -3.41
C ALA A 35 8.42 3.38 -4.76
N ASP A 36 8.37 4.69 -5.07
CA ASP A 36 8.99 5.34 -6.23
C ASP A 36 10.41 5.89 -6.02
N ARG A 37 10.87 6.16 -4.79
CA ARG A 37 12.16 6.85 -4.56
C ARG A 37 13.27 5.91 -4.08
N GLY A 38 14.52 6.36 -4.20
CA GLY A 38 15.69 5.67 -3.65
C GLY A 38 15.92 6.02 -2.18
N GLY A 39 16.12 5.02 -1.32
CA GLY A 39 16.35 5.18 0.13
C GLY A 39 16.99 3.94 0.77
N ASP A 40 17.22 3.99 2.08
CA ASP A 40 17.89 2.95 2.88
C ASP A 40 16.93 1.85 3.41
N GLY A 41 15.61 1.99 3.16
CA GLY A 41 14.57 1.02 3.55
C GLY A 41 14.62 -0.31 2.78
N LEU A 42 13.69 -1.22 3.10
CA LEU A 42 13.59 -2.52 2.42
C LEU A 42 13.36 -2.33 0.91
N VAL A 43 14.03 -3.12 0.07
CA VAL A 43 13.75 -3.11 -1.37
C VAL A 43 12.93 -4.33 -1.77
N LEU A 44 11.69 -4.10 -2.21
CA LEU A 44 10.81 -5.12 -2.77
C LEU A 44 11.01 -5.21 -4.29
N TYR A 45 11.74 -6.22 -4.73
CA TYR A 45 12.00 -6.49 -6.13
C TYR A 45 10.87 -7.29 -6.79
N LEU A 46 10.26 -6.71 -7.81
CA LEU A 46 9.32 -7.39 -8.71
C LEU A 46 10.10 -7.96 -9.89
N TYR A 47 10.43 -9.25 -9.81
CA TYR A 47 11.31 -9.92 -10.76
C TYR A 47 10.53 -10.57 -11.91
N TYR A 48 10.78 -10.08 -13.13
CA TYR A 48 10.22 -10.59 -14.37
C TYR A 48 11.36 -11.07 -15.29
N PRO A 49 11.70 -12.36 -15.34
CA PRO A 49 12.82 -12.81 -16.14
C PRO A 49 12.58 -12.63 -17.64
N THR A 50 13.68 -12.49 -18.40
CA THR A 50 13.64 -12.40 -19.86
C THR A 50 13.67 -13.77 -20.54
N SER A 51 13.93 -14.84 -19.79
CA SER A 51 13.96 -16.24 -20.23
C SER A 51 13.62 -17.16 -19.06
N SER A 52 13.15 -18.37 -19.32
CA SER A 52 12.89 -19.40 -18.30
C SER A 52 14.05 -19.50 -17.28
N ASP A 53 13.78 -19.14 -16.03
CA ASP A 53 14.74 -19.15 -14.93
C ASP A 53 14.61 -20.45 -14.14
N ASN A 54 15.41 -21.44 -14.55
CA ASN A 54 15.48 -22.75 -13.90
C ASN A 54 16.12 -22.71 -12.50
N ASN A 55 16.72 -21.59 -12.09
CA ASN A 55 17.37 -21.44 -10.80
C ASN A 55 16.52 -20.65 -9.80
N PHE A 56 15.31 -20.22 -10.17
CA PHE A 56 14.44 -19.53 -9.24
C PHE A 56 14.15 -20.43 -8.02
N PRO A 57 14.38 -19.98 -6.77
CA PRO A 57 14.36 -20.89 -5.63
C PRO A 57 12.99 -21.49 -5.35
N SER A 58 12.99 -22.79 -5.04
CA SER A 58 11.81 -23.47 -4.49
C SER A 58 11.52 -23.00 -3.06
N PRO A 59 10.25 -22.71 -2.72
CA PRO A 59 9.83 -22.30 -1.39
C PRO A 59 9.99 -23.45 -0.40
N MET A 60 9.97 -23.10 0.88
CA MET A 60 10.25 -24.01 2.00
C MET A 60 9.23 -25.16 2.14
N PHE A 61 8.04 -25.06 1.50
CA PHE A 61 6.94 -26.02 1.63
C PHE A 61 6.86 -27.10 0.54
N GLY A 62 7.93 -27.29 -0.25
CA GLY A 62 8.00 -28.39 -1.23
C GLY A 62 7.24 -28.13 -2.53
N GLU A 63 6.68 -26.93 -2.71
CA GLU A 63 6.18 -26.49 -4.00
C GLU A 63 7.31 -26.28 -4.99
N THR A 64 7.04 -26.62 -6.25
CA THR A 64 7.95 -26.32 -7.35
C THR A 64 7.62 -24.95 -7.91
N THR A 65 8.56 -24.01 -7.80
CA THR A 65 8.48 -22.63 -8.34
C THR A 65 9.47 -22.38 -9.48
N SER A 66 10.30 -23.37 -9.80
CA SER A 66 11.20 -23.38 -10.94
C SER A 66 10.72 -24.37 -12.02
N PRO A 67 10.82 -24.03 -13.32
CA PRO A 67 11.29 -22.73 -13.80
C PRO A 67 10.29 -21.61 -13.52
N LEU A 68 10.82 -20.40 -13.29
CA LEU A 68 10.04 -19.17 -13.39
C LEU A 68 10.04 -18.75 -14.87
N GLU A 69 8.90 -18.83 -15.55
CA GLU A 69 8.80 -18.45 -16.96
C GLU A 69 8.71 -16.94 -17.13
N PRO A 70 9.11 -16.40 -18.30
CA PRO A 70 8.90 -14.99 -18.62
C PRO A 70 7.43 -14.59 -18.50
N PHE A 71 7.19 -13.39 -17.99
CA PHE A 71 5.86 -12.80 -18.03
C PHE A 71 5.57 -12.24 -19.43
N ASP A 72 4.50 -12.71 -20.05
CA ASP A 72 3.98 -12.28 -21.35
C ASP A 72 2.47 -12.01 -21.29
N ALA A 73 2.03 -10.87 -21.82
CA ALA A 73 0.62 -10.51 -21.92
C ALA A 73 -0.15 -11.41 -22.89
N SER A 74 0.53 -12.06 -23.86
CA SER A 74 -0.13 -13.04 -24.75
C SER A 74 -0.71 -14.25 -24.02
N ASP A 75 -0.15 -14.56 -22.85
CA ASP A 75 -0.58 -15.68 -22.02
C ASP A 75 -1.75 -15.30 -21.08
N LEU A 76 -2.09 -14.00 -21.03
CA LEU A 76 -3.18 -13.44 -20.22
C LEU A 76 -4.31 -12.93 -21.13
N ASP A 77 -4.20 -11.68 -21.62
CA ASP A 77 -5.06 -11.09 -22.63
C ASP A 77 -4.31 -9.97 -23.40
N SER A 78 -3.77 -10.34 -24.57
CA SER A 78 -3.03 -9.39 -25.42
C SER A 78 -3.86 -8.24 -26.00
N THR A 79 -5.19 -8.26 -25.87
CA THR A 79 -6.06 -7.20 -26.41
C THR A 79 -6.16 -6.00 -25.48
N LEU A 80 -5.83 -6.16 -24.20
CA LEU A 80 -5.94 -5.12 -23.16
C LEU A 80 -4.66 -4.30 -22.99
N GLY A 81 -3.51 -4.82 -23.44
CA GLY A 81 -2.24 -4.12 -23.37
C GLY A 81 -1.04 -4.97 -23.75
N THR A 82 0.10 -4.30 -23.90
CA THR A 82 1.42 -4.93 -24.07
C THR A 82 1.94 -5.50 -22.76
N THR A 83 2.88 -6.44 -22.84
CA THR A 83 3.61 -6.98 -21.69
C THR A 83 4.18 -5.89 -20.77
N ALA A 84 4.69 -4.79 -21.33
CA ALA A 84 5.18 -3.66 -20.54
C ALA A 84 4.05 -2.93 -19.80
N GLN A 85 2.88 -2.74 -20.42
CA GLN A 85 1.73 -2.10 -19.79
C GLN A 85 1.19 -2.92 -18.62
N TYR A 86 1.12 -4.25 -18.76
CA TYR A 86 0.75 -5.14 -17.65
C TYR A 86 1.75 -5.04 -16.48
N ARG A 87 3.06 -5.16 -16.75
CA ARG A 87 4.09 -5.09 -15.70
C ARG A 87 4.06 -3.74 -14.99
N ASN A 88 3.88 -2.64 -15.73
CA ASN A 88 3.75 -1.32 -15.14
C ASN A 88 2.48 -1.22 -14.28
N ALA A 89 1.31 -1.63 -14.78
CA ALA A 89 0.07 -1.58 -14.02
C ALA A 89 0.15 -2.40 -12.72
N ILE A 90 0.76 -3.59 -12.77
CA ILE A 90 1.01 -4.40 -11.58
C ILE A 90 1.94 -3.66 -10.61
N THR A 91 3.07 -3.13 -11.11
CA THR A 91 4.05 -2.42 -10.29
C THR A 91 3.45 -1.21 -9.60
N GLU A 92 2.64 -0.41 -10.30
CA GLU A 92 1.99 0.76 -9.72
C GLU A 92 1.00 0.40 -8.61
N ARG A 93 0.33 -0.77 -8.69
CA ARG A 93 -0.61 -1.22 -7.65
C ARG A 93 0.13 -1.71 -6.42
N VAL A 94 1.20 -2.47 -6.61
CA VAL A 94 2.10 -2.86 -5.50
C VAL A 94 2.70 -1.63 -4.82
N LYS A 95 3.08 -0.60 -5.59
CA LYS A 95 3.54 0.67 -5.03
C LYS A 95 2.46 1.34 -4.17
N THR A 96 1.22 1.40 -4.66
CA THR A 96 0.07 1.91 -3.89
C THR A 96 -0.11 1.13 -2.57
N ASP A 97 -0.12 -0.21 -2.62
CA ASP A 97 -0.29 -1.05 -1.43
C ASP A 97 0.75 -0.75 -0.34
N TYR A 98 1.98 -0.48 -0.78
CA TYR A 98 3.13 -0.26 0.10
C TYR A 98 3.48 1.20 0.33
N CYS A 99 2.65 2.13 -0.14
CA CYS A 99 3.05 3.52 -0.33
C CYS A 99 3.46 4.24 0.97
N GLU A 100 2.86 3.82 2.08
CA GLU A 100 3.04 4.42 3.40
C GLU A 100 4.22 3.83 4.19
N PHE A 101 4.82 2.74 3.73
CA PHE A 101 5.92 2.06 4.42
C PHE A 101 7.28 2.49 3.87
N ASP A 102 8.34 2.40 4.69
CA ASP A 102 9.72 2.62 4.22
C ASP A 102 10.23 1.43 3.41
N VAL A 103 9.64 1.29 2.22
CA VAL A 103 9.92 0.24 1.25
C VAL A 103 9.97 0.82 -0.14
N ARG A 104 10.94 0.34 -0.91
CA ARG A 104 11.15 0.73 -2.32
C ARG A 104 10.73 -0.41 -3.23
N VAL A 105 9.80 -0.18 -4.15
CA VAL A 105 9.30 -1.21 -5.06
C VAL A 105 9.99 -1.10 -6.42
N VAL A 106 10.71 -2.15 -6.82
CA VAL A 106 11.59 -2.11 -7.99
C VAL A 106 11.25 -3.23 -8.96
N GLN A 107 10.75 -2.87 -10.14
CA GLN A 107 10.67 -3.81 -11.25
C GLN A 107 12.07 -4.16 -11.79
N THR A 108 12.37 -5.44 -11.99
CA THR A 108 13.68 -5.90 -12.46
C THR A 108 13.59 -7.16 -13.32
N THR A 109 14.60 -7.38 -14.16
CA THR A 109 14.76 -8.58 -15.00
C THR A 109 15.94 -9.45 -14.59
N SER A 110 16.61 -9.13 -13.48
CA SER A 110 17.88 -9.79 -13.11
C SER A 110 18.05 -10.12 -11.62
N ALA A 111 17.09 -9.78 -10.77
CA ALA A 111 17.19 -10.05 -9.33
C ALA A 111 16.41 -11.32 -8.95
N ASN A 112 17.06 -12.47 -8.97
CA ASN A 112 16.47 -13.75 -8.50
C ASN A 112 17.06 -14.21 -7.15
N GLY A 113 17.65 -13.30 -6.37
CA GLY A 113 18.20 -13.58 -5.03
C GLY A 113 19.38 -14.57 -4.98
N THR A 114 19.73 -15.22 -6.10
CA THR A 114 20.69 -16.35 -6.14
C THR A 114 21.68 -16.27 -7.30
N THR A 115 21.43 -15.44 -8.31
CA THR A 115 22.30 -15.21 -9.47
C THR A 115 22.40 -13.73 -9.84
N ASN A 116 23.36 -13.44 -10.70
CA ASN A 116 24.02 -12.15 -10.88
C ASN A 116 23.19 -11.11 -11.66
N PRO A 117 23.02 -9.88 -11.15
CA PRO A 117 23.40 -9.44 -9.81
C PRO A 117 22.35 -9.86 -8.79
N VAL A 118 22.83 -10.45 -7.69
CA VAL A 118 22.06 -10.51 -6.45
C VAL A 118 21.69 -9.07 -6.08
N PRO A 119 20.49 -8.82 -5.52
CA PRO A 119 20.16 -7.53 -4.93
C PRO A 119 21.34 -6.95 -4.13
N THR A 120 21.73 -5.72 -4.45
CA THR A 120 22.87 -5.05 -3.80
C THR A 120 22.50 -4.34 -2.52
N ASP A 121 21.21 -4.21 -2.24
CA ASP A 121 20.69 -3.59 -1.02
C ASP A 121 20.82 -4.54 0.18
N ASP A 122 21.13 -3.98 1.34
CA ASP A 122 21.37 -4.75 2.57
C ASP A 122 20.08 -5.42 3.10
N SER A 123 18.92 -4.86 2.76
CA SER A 123 17.60 -5.41 3.09
C SER A 123 16.75 -5.49 1.81
N TYR A 124 16.33 -6.70 1.44
CA TYR A 124 15.51 -6.92 0.24
C TYR A 124 14.54 -8.08 0.38
N PHE A 125 13.52 -8.05 -0.47
CA PHE A 125 12.61 -9.16 -0.72
C PHE A 125 12.34 -9.28 -2.23
N VAL A 126 12.25 -10.49 -2.77
CA VAL A 126 12.04 -10.73 -4.21
C VAL A 126 10.73 -11.47 -4.45
N VAL A 127 9.89 -10.94 -5.33
CA VAL A 127 8.72 -11.65 -5.86
C VAL A 127 8.97 -11.98 -7.33
N GLY A 128 9.09 -13.27 -7.65
CA GLY A 128 9.20 -13.75 -9.02
C GLY A 128 7.82 -13.87 -9.67
N ILE A 129 7.58 -13.16 -10.76
CA ILE A 129 6.28 -13.06 -11.43
C ILE A 129 6.42 -13.55 -12.88
N GLY A 130 5.60 -14.54 -13.26
CA GLY A 130 5.74 -15.26 -14.54
C GLY A 130 4.41 -15.79 -15.04
N SER A 131 4.28 -15.96 -16.35
CA SER A 131 3.03 -16.35 -17.02
C SER A 131 2.71 -17.85 -16.96
N ASP A 132 3.59 -18.68 -16.37
CA ASP A 132 3.29 -20.09 -16.15
C ASP A 132 2.16 -20.28 -15.13
N PRO A 133 1.24 -21.23 -15.38
CA PRO A 133 0.20 -21.60 -14.42
C PRO A 133 0.70 -22.65 -13.43
N LYS A 134 0.11 -22.62 -12.23
CA LYS A 134 0.26 -23.65 -11.20
C LYS A 134 -1.11 -24.08 -10.71
N GLY A 135 -1.40 -25.38 -10.83
CA GLY A 135 -2.71 -25.92 -10.44
C GLY A 135 -3.07 -25.58 -8.99
N GLY A 136 -4.13 -24.80 -8.81
CA GLY A 136 -4.68 -24.44 -7.50
C GLY A 136 -3.90 -23.37 -6.71
N LEU A 137 -2.88 -22.73 -7.29
CA LEU A 137 -2.08 -21.70 -6.61
C LEU A 137 -1.92 -20.45 -7.49
N PHE A 138 -2.14 -19.28 -6.90
CA PHE A 138 -1.87 -17.98 -7.52
C PHE A 138 -0.51 -17.42 -7.10
N GLY A 139 -0.09 -17.72 -5.88
CA GLY A 139 1.22 -17.38 -5.36
C GLY A 139 1.66 -18.36 -4.27
N VAL A 140 2.93 -18.26 -3.90
CA VAL A 140 3.50 -18.99 -2.77
C VAL A 140 4.71 -18.26 -2.20
N CYS A 141 4.66 -18.03 -0.90
CA CYS A 141 5.76 -17.70 -0.01
C CYS A 141 6.28 -18.96 0.73
N CYS A 142 7.51 -19.05 1.24
CA CYS A 142 8.72 -18.29 0.97
C CYS A 142 9.93 -19.23 1.13
N ASN A 143 11.07 -18.84 0.58
CA ASN A 143 12.40 -19.28 1.01
C ASN A 143 13.36 -18.09 0.89
N SER A 144 14.15 -17.79 1.92
CA SER A 144 15.26 -16.80 1.85
C SER A 144 14.86 -15.43 1.26
N ASN A 145 13.81 -14.79 1.79
CA ASN A 145 13.27 -13.51 1.30
C ASN A 145 12.73 -13.54 -0.14
N MET A 146 12.16 -14.67 -0.56
CA MET A 146 11.61 -14.82 -1.90
C MET A 146 10.20 -15.40 -1.89
N ALA A 147 9.37 -14.93 -2.81
CA ALA A 147 8.05 -15.46 -3.13
C ALA A 147 7.84 -15.60 -4.64
N ARG A 148 6.79 -16.31 -5.04
CA ARG A 148 6.44 -16.60 -6.44
C ARG A 148 4.97 -16.25 -6.71
N VAL A 149 4.68 -15.65 -7.86
CA VAL A 149 3.30 -15.37 -8.36
C VAL A 149 3.08 -15.93 -9.77
N PHE A 150 2.20 -16.92 -9.88
CA PHE A 150 1.85 -17.62 -11.11
C PHE A 150 0.76 -16.87 -11.88
N ALA A 151 1.13 -15.88 -12.70
CA ALA A 151 0.17 -15.05 -13.44
C ALA A 151 -0.72 -15.89 -14.39
N GLY A 152 -0.18 -16.97 -14.95
CA GLY A 152 -0.94 -17.92 -15.77
C GLY A 152 -2.07 -18.63 -15.01
N SER A 153 -1.98 -18.74 -13.68
CA SER A 153 -3.06 -19.32 -12.87
C SER A 153 -4.33 -18.48 -12.90
N PHE A 154 -4.22 -17.16 -13.05
CA PHE A 154 -5.37 -16.27 -13.22
C PHE A 154 -6.06 -16.51 -14.56
N ALA A 155 -5.29 -16.64 -15.66
CA ALA A 155 -5.82 -17.02 -16.97
C ALA A 155 -6.47 -18.41 -16.96
N ALA A 156 -5.79 -19.40 -16.37
CA ALA A 156 -6.33 -20.75 -16.23
C ALA A 156 -7.59 -20.78 -15.38
N GLY A 157 -7.63 -20.03 -14.26
CA GLY A 157 -8.80 -19.90 -13.40
C GLY A 157 -9.97 -19.18 -14.07
N ALA A 158 -9.68 -18.17 -14.90
CA ALA A 158 -10.68 -17.41 -15.66
C ALA A 158 -11.33 -18.27 -16.76
N VAL A 159 -10.55 -19.08 -17.48
CA VAL A 159 -11.01 -19.83 -18.65
C VAL A 159 -11.50 -21.25 -18.31
N VAL A 160 -10.76 -21.98 -17.47
CA VAL A 160 -11.02 -23.41 -17.21
C VAL A 160 -11.83 -23.60 -15.92
N GLY A 161 -11.69 -22.71 -14.94
CA GLY A 161 -12.41 -22.76 -13.66
C GLY A 161 -13.72 -21.98 -13.65
N GLY A 162 -13.87 -20.95 -14.51
CA GLY A 162 -14.95 -19.98 -14.41
C GLY A 162 -14.92 -19.18 -13.08
N ASN A 163 -13.80 -19.24 -12.36
CA ASN A 163 -13.73 -18.80 -10.96
C ASN A 163 -13.84 -17.27 -10.83
N PHE A 164 -13.58 -16.54 -11.90
CA PHE A 164 -13.62 -15.09 -11.94
C PHE A 164 -14.92 -14.55 -12.54
N ASP A 165 -15.96 -15.38 -12.73
CA ASP A 165 -17.26 -14.98 -13.30
C ASP A 165 -17.18 -14.16 -14.60
N GLY A 166 -16.14 -14.43 -15.41
CA GLY A 166 -15.88 -13.70 -16.66
C GLY A 166 -15.08 -12.40 -16.51
N LEU A 167 -14.83 -11.92 -15.29
CA LEU A 167 -14.17 -10.64 -14.98
C LEU A 167 -12.71 -10.55 -15.47
N LEU A 168 -12.07 -11.67 -15.79
CA LEU A 168 -10.74 -11.74 -16.40
C LEU A 168 -10.75 -12.36 -17.81
N THR A 169 -11.91 -12.46 -18.45
CA THR A 169 -12.05 -13.03 -19.81
C THR A 169 -12.19 -11.93 -20.87
N PRO A 170 -11.87 -12.21 -22.14
CA PRO A 170 -12.04 -11.24 -23.22
C PRO A 170 -13.48 -10.71 -23.29
N GLY A 171 -13.67 -9.41 -23.05
CA GLY A 171 -14.97 -8.74 -23.03
C GLY A 171 -15.20 -7.95 -21.74
N ASP A 172 -15.09 -8.62 -20.60
CA ASP A 172 -15.27 -8.02 -19.26
C ASP A 172 -13.94 -7.82 -18.52
N GLY A 173 -12.86 -8.45 -18.99
CA GLY A 173 -11.50 -8.20 -18.54
C GLY A 173 -11.06 -6.77 -18.85
N THR A 174 -10.46 -6.11 -17.85
CA THR A 174 -9.76 -4.83 -18.03
C THR A 174 -8.31 -4.98 -17.59
N LEU A 175 -7.43 -4.12 -18.10
CA LEU A 175 -6.04 -4.08 -17.64
C LEU A 175 -5.97 -3.89 -16.13
N ASP A 176 -6.85 -3.07 -15.55
CA ASP A 176 -6.91 -2.85 -14.10
C ASP A 176 -7.32 -4.10 -13.32
N ARG A 177 -8.35 -4.83 -13.75
CA ARG A 177 -8.75 -6.09 -13.08
C ARG A 177 -7.63 -7.13 -13.08
N TRP A 178 -6.94 -7.25 -14.21
CA TRP A 178 -5.76 -8.11 -14.32
C TRP A 178 -4.62 -7.65 -13.42
N ALA A 179 -4.36 -6.34 -13.40
CA ALA A 179 -3.32 -5.74 -12.57
C ALA A 179 -3.63 -5.96 -11.08
N ASN A 180 -4.85 -5.68 -10.61
CA ASN A 180 -5.29 -5.87 -9.24
C ASN A 180 -5.14 -7.32 -8.78
N ALA A 181 -5.55 -8.29 -9.59
CA ALA A 181 -5.46 -9.70 -9.25
C ALA A 181 -4.01 -10.17 -9.04
N ILE A 182 -3.11 -9.77 -9.94
CA ILE A 182 -1.70 -10.15 -9.89
C ILE A 182 -0.96 -9.32 -8.83
N ALA A 183 -1.21 -8.02 -8.74
CA ALA A 183 -0.60 -7.10 -7.78
C ALA A 183 -0.99 -7.45 -6.35
N GLY A 184 -2.29 -7.65 -6.07
CA GLY A 184 -2.75 -8.03 -4.75
C GLY A 184 -2.14 -9.35 -4.26
N THR A 185 -1.85 -10.30 -5.15
CA THR A 185 -1.10 -11.52 -4.79
C THR A 185 0.40 -11.21 -4.63
N THR A 186 0.95 -10.35 -5.46
CA THR A 186 2.35 -9.88 -5.37
C THR A 186 2.63 -9.16 -4.05
N SER A 187 1.69 -8.39 -3.51
CA SER A 187 1.77 -7.74 -2.20
C SER A 187 1.45 -8.68 -1.03
N HIS A 188 0.59 -9.68 -1.26
CA HIS A 188 0.25 -10.68 -0.26
C HIS A 188 1.41 -11.59 0.14
N GLU A 189 2.13 -12.15 -0.84
CA GLU A 189 3.13 -13.18 -0.54
C GLU A 189 4.29 -12.70 0.36
N PRO A 190 4.85 -11.49 0.18
CA PRO A 190 5.82 -10.93 1.12
C PRO A 190 5.32 -10.84 2.57
N GLY A 191 4.02 -10.61 2.79
CA GLY A 191 3.40 -10.53 4.12
C GLY A 191 3.42 -11.82 4.94
N HIS A 192 3.84 -12.95 4.36
CA HIS A 192 4.10 -14.20 5.10
C HIS A 192 5.56 -14.33 5.55
N SER A 193 6.42 -13.36 5.23
CA SER A 193 7.82 -13.35 5.62
C SER A 193 8.01 -12.64 6.97
N SER A 194 8.90 -13.17 7.81
CA SER A 194 9.34 -12.48 9.02
C SER A 194 10.02 -11.14 8.74
N THR A 195 10.58 -10.96 7.54
CA THR A 195 11.20 -9.70 7.10
C THR A 195 10.18 -8.57 6.99
N LEU A 196 8.90 -8.89 6.77
CA LEU A 196 7.80 -7.93 6.71
C LEU A 196 6.86 -8.07 7.93
N GLY A 197 7.37 -8.55 9.07
CA GLY A 197 6.59 -8.68 10.31
C GLY A 197 5.64 -9.88 10.35
N ASN A 198 5.52 -10.64 9.27
CA ASN A 198 4.66 -11.82 9.13
C ASN A 198 3.18 -11.57 9.56
N PRO A 199 2.47 -10.58 8.99
CA PRO A 199 1.04 -10.39 9.23
C PRO A 199 0.21 -11.67 9.02
N GLY A 200 0.51 -12.43 7.95
CA GLY A 200 -0.17 -13.69 7.64
C GLY A 200 -1.67 -13.56 7.35
N HIS A 201 -2.38 -14.68 7.13
CA HIS A 201 -3.82 -14.63 6.75
C HIS A 201 -4.75 -14.13 7.84
N SER A 202 -4.41 -14.36 9.12
CA SER A 202 -5.25 -13.94 10.24
C SER A 202 -5.25 -12.43 10.43
N SER A 203 -4.25 -11.70 9.93
CA SER A 203 -4.26 -10.25 10.03
C SER A 203 -5.32 -9.61 9.13
N ALA A 204 -5.85 -10.32 8.13
CA ALA A 204 -6.91 -9.82 7.27
C ALA A 204 -8.29 -9.73 7.96
N ASP A 205 -8.45 -10.26 9.18
CA ASP A 205 -9.71 -10.15 9.89
C ASP A 205 -10.01 -8.68 10.25
N PRO A 206 -11.18 -8.15 9.84
CA PRO A 206 -11.51 -6.74 10.07
C PRO A 206 -11.75 -6.47 11.56
N ARG A 207 -11.26 -5.32 12.01
CA ARG A 207 -11.59 -4.69 13.29
C ARG A 207 -12.89 -3.89 13.16
N PRO A 208 -13.50 -3.50 14.30
CA PRO A 208 -14.70 -2.66 14.25
C PRO A 208 -14.46 -1.37 13.47
N GLY A 209 -15.16 -1.22 12.35
CA GLY A 209 -15.05 -0.04 11.49
C GLY A 209 -14.31 -0.27 10.17
N GLU A 210 -13.54 -1.35 10.06
CA GLU A 210 -12.96 -1.77 8.78
C GLU A 210 -14.03 -2.38 7.86
N ASP A 211 -13.73 -2.43 6.57
CA ASP A 211 -14.57 -3.07 5.57
C ASP A 211 -14.42 -4.60 5.59
N ALA A 212 -14.95 -5.28 4.57
CA ALA A 212 -15.04 -6.74 4.61
C ALA A 212 -13.67 -7.39 4.37
N ARG A 213 -13.42 -8.52 5.04
CA ARG A 213 -12.14 -9.27 5.00
C ARG A 213 -11.59 -9.47 3.58
N GLU A 214 -12.47 -9.75 2.62
CA GLU A 214 -12.11 -9.99 1.22
C GLU A 214 -11.43 -8.80 0.53
N ASN A 215 -11.67 -7.58 1.02
CA ASN A 215 -11.03 -6.34 0.54
C ASN A 215 -9.61 -6.18 1.07
N HIS A 216 -9.17 -7.05 1.99
CA HIS A 216 -7.86 -6.96 2.60
C HIS A 216 -6.81 -7.79 1.85
N VAL A 217 -5.63 -7.21 1.57
CA VAL A 217 -4.53 -7.83 0.82
C VAL A 217 -4.13 -9.19 1.39
N MET A 218 -4.05 -9.29 2.72
CA MET A 218 -3.65 -10.51 3.42
C MET A 218 -4.71 -11.61 3.44
N ASP A 219 -5.91 -11.38 2.91
CA ASP A 219 -6.90 -12.43 2.75
C ASP A 219 -6.58 -13.37 1.58
N SER A 220 -7.21 -14.55 1.58
CA SER A 220 -7.26 -15.46 0.42
C SER A 220 -8.68 -15.52 -0.15
N PRO A 221 -9.17 -14.41 -0.74
CA PRO A 221 -10.58 -14.31 -1.07
C PRO A 221 -10.97 -15.22 -2.25
N PRO A 222 -12.28 -15.43 -2.45
CA PRO A 222 -12.84 -15.92 -3.70
C PRO A 222 -12.32 -15.14 -4.91
N ALA A 223 -12.41 -15.75 -6.09
CA ALA A 223 -11.73 -15.20 -7.26
C ALA A 223 -12.38 -13.90 -7.80
N ALA A 224 -13.66 -13.64 -7.56
CA ALA A 224 -14.26 -12.35 -7.92
C ALA A 224 -13.62 -11.17 -7.16
N ASP A 225 -13.40 -11.30 -5.85
CA ASP A 225 -12.87 -10.19 -5.04
C ASP A 225 -11.36 -9.96 -5.28
N ARG A 226 -10.67 -10.95 -5.87
CA ARG A 226 -9.25 -10.79 -6.26
C ARG A 226 -9.05 -9.73 -7.33
N VAL A 227 -10.04 -9.43 -8.16
CA VAL A 227 -9.87 -8.45 -9.25
C VAL A 227 -10.13 -7.01 -8.80
N GLU A 228 -10.59 -6.83 -7.56
CA GLU A 228 -10.82 -5.52 -6.96
C GLU A 228 -9.52 -4.95 -6.40
N ASP A 229 -9.48 -3.63 -6.28
CA ASP A 229 -8.38 -2.95 -5.60
C ASP A 229 -8.51 -3.20 -4.09
N ARG A 230 -7.45 -3.68 -3.46
CA ARG A 230 -7.47 -4.17 -2.07
C ARG A 230 -6.43 -3.40 -1.26
N HIS A 231 -6.65 -3.25 0.04
CA HIS A 231 -5.71 -2.56 0.92
C HIS A 231 -5.28 -3.45 2.09
N PHE A 232 -4.24 -3.06 2.82
CA PHE A 232 -3.92 -3.75 4.08
C PHE A 232 -4.98 -3.41 5.14
N SER A 233 -5.41 -4.41 5.91
CA SER A 233 -6.21 -4.18 7.12
C SER A 233 -5.39 -3.48 8.20
N ASP A 234 -6.03 -2.90 9.20
CA ASP A 234 -5.41 -2.29 10.39
C ASP A 234 -4.38 -3.24 11.02
N THR A 235 -4.74 -4.50 11.20
CA THR A 235 -3.85 -5.49 11.81
C THR A 235 -2.64 -5.81 10.92
N SER A 236 -2.85 -5.86 9.60
CA SER A 236 -1.74 -6.09 8.66
C SER A 236 -0.83 -4.87 8.58
N TYR A 237 -1.44 -3.68 8.55
CA TYR A 237 -0.78 -2.39 8.53
C TYR A 237 0.10 -2.21 9.77
N GLU A 238 -0.42 -2.46 10.98
CA GLU A 238 0.34 -2.39 12.23
C GLU A 238 1.58 -3.30 12.20
N ALA A 239 1.44 -4.53 11.69
CA ALA A 239 2.55 -5.47 11.58
C ALA A 239 3.61 -4.99 10.58
N LEU A 240 3.18 -4.48 9.42
CA LEU A 240 4.06 -3.93 8.40
C LEU A 240 4.76 -2.66 8.88
N ALA A 241 4.04 -1.73 9.50
CA ALA A 241 4.59 -0.50 10.07
C ALA A 241 5.62 -0.82 11.17
N GLY A 242 5.34 -1.82 12.00
CA GLY A 242 6.28 -2.27 13.04
C GLY A 242 7.56 -2.91 12.50
N ALA A 243 7.51 -3.50 11.29
CA ALA A 243 8.65 -4.19 10.67
C ALA A 243 9.43 -3.30 9.70
N LEU A 244 8.74 -2.55 8.86
CA LEU A 244 9.29 -1.72 7.79
C LEU A 244 9.52 -0.28 8.23
N GLY A 245 8.77 0.20 9.22
CA GLY A 245 8.63 1.64 9.45
C GLY A 245 7.67 2.27 8.45
N LEU A 246 7.23 3.49 8.77
CA LEU A 246 6.44 4.33 7.88
C LEU A 246 7.33 5.34 7.18
N TYR A 247 6.96 5.72 5.96
CA TYR A 247 7.79 6.56 5.10
C TYR A 247 7.53 8.06 5.24
N GLU A 248 6.30 8.52 5.49
CA GLU A 248 6.01 9.95 5.42
C GLU A 248 6.07 10.70 6.75
N GLN A 249 6.41 11.99 6.61
CA GLN A 249 6.23 13.06 7.61
C GLN A 249 4.76 13.52 7.72
N THR A 250 3.83 12.80 7.08
CA THR A 250 2.42 13.14 6.86
C THR A 250 1.55 11.93 7.19
N LEU A 251 0.50 12.15 7.97
CA LEU A 251 -0.62 11.22 8.09
C LEU A 251 -1.58 11.53 6.94
N SER A 252 -1.45 10.83 5.81
CA SER A 252 -2.42 10.92 4.71
C SER A 252 -3.34 9.70 4.71
N ASN A 253 -4.63 9.89 4.43
CA ASN A 253 -5.64 8.81 4.30
C ASN A 253 -5.93 7.97 5.54
N TRP A 254 -5.67 8.49 6.74
CA TRP A 254 -6.17 7.83 7.94
C TRP A 254 -7.60 8.29 8.20
N ASP A 255 -8.55 7.49 7.73
CA ASP A 255 -9.92 7.50 8.21
C ASP A 255 -9.90 6.90 9.62
N PHE A 256 -9.89 7.78 10.62
CA PHE A 256 -9.98 7.32 12.00
C PHE A 256 -11.45 7.06 12.31
N ILE A 257 -11.73 6.01 13.08
CA ILE A 257 -13.03 5.82 13.70
C ILE A 257 -12.87 6.05 15.19
N ASN A 258 -13.76 6.82 15.81
CA ASN A 258 -13.72 6.98 17.27
C ASN A 258 -13.97 5.60 17.93
N PRO A 259 -12.94 4.99 18.56
CA PRO A 259 -13.06 3.63 19.08
C PRO A 259 -13.72 3.59 20.45
N ASN A 260 -14.00 4.76 21.05
CA ASN A 260 -14.60 4.86 22.37
C ASN A 260 -16.09 4.54 22.31
N SER A 261 -16.63 3.99 23.40
CA SER A 261 -18.09 3.83 23.57
C SER A 261 -18.82 5.14 23.91
N SER A 262 -18.14 6.27 23.77
CA SER A 262 -18.62 7.62 24.10
C SER A 262 -17.97 8.65 23.19
N THR A 263 -18.55 9.84 23.14
CA THR A 263 -18.01 10.97 22.37
C THR A 263 -16.56 11.29 22.75
N ALA A 264 -15.69 11.38 21.75
CA ALA A 264 -14.32 11.87 21.89
C ALA A 264 -14.26 13.38 21.64
N ASN A 265 -13.34 14.06 22.33
CA ASN A 265 -13.16 15.51 22.24
C ASN A 265 -11.72 15.90 21.81
N GLY A 266 -10.92 14.89 21.44
CA GLY A 266 -9.58 15.09 20.93
C GLY A 266 -8.95 13.77 20.48
N LEU A 267 -7.95 13.88 19.61
CA LEU A 267 -7.09 12.79 19.16
C LEU A 267 -5.65 13.08 19.62
N ARG A 268 -4.93 12.06 20.08
CA ARG A 268 -3.50 12.19 20.39
C ARG A 268 -2.69 11.11 19.71
N ILE A 269 -1.70 11.53 18.93
CA ILE A 269 -0.77 10.67 18.21
C ILE A 269 0.61 10.82 18.86
N THR A 270 1.33 9.72 18.98
CA THR A 270 2.71 9.71 19.48
C THR A 270 3.65 9.44 18.32
N VAL A 271 4.60 10.34 18.09
CA VAL A 271 5.64 10.21 17.07
C VAL A 271 7.01 10.03 17.72
N LEU A 272 7.85 9.21 17.09
CA LEU A 272 9.24 9.00 17.46
C LEU A 272 10.13 9.69 16.43
N VAL A 273 11.11 10.46 16.90
CA VAL A 273 11.99 11.31 16.10
C VAL A 273 13.43 11.02 16.51
N ASP A 274 14.36 10.96 15.57
CA ASP A 274 15.78 10.78 15.88
C ASP A 274 16.29 11.87 16.84
N GLN A 275 17.14 11.51 17.79
CA GLN A 275 17.63 12.46 18.82
C GLN A 275 18.44 13.64 18.24
N ASP A 276 18.93 13.51 17.00
CA ASP A 276 19.70 14.53 16.30
C ASP A 276 18.87 15.33 15.28
N ALA A 277 17.56 15.06 15.15
CA ALA A 277 16.67 15.74 14.23
C ALA A 277 15.98 16.98 14.84
N ASP A 278 15.40 17.82 13.99
CA ASP A 278 14.64 18.99 14.43
C ASP A 278 13.31 18.57 15.08
N THR A 279 12.82 19.39 16.01
CA THR A 279 11.51 19.18 16.63
C THR A 279 10.39 19.28 15.58
N PRO A 280 9.47 18.31 15.50
CA PRO A 280 8.34 18.35 14.58
C PRO A 280 7.54 19.64 14.74
N GLN A 281 7.07 20.19 13.62
CA GLN A 281 6.19 21.36 13.56
C GLN A 281 4.84 20.93 12.99
N VAL A 282 3.79 21.73 13.19
CA VAL A 282 2.53 21.55 12.46
C VAL A 282 2.61 22.42 11.21
N GLY A 283 2.51 21.81 10.03
CA GLY A 283 2.40 22.54 8.76
C GLY A 283 0.96 22.94 8.49
N SER A 284 0.23 22.16 7.68
CA SER A 284 -1.21 22.35 7.42
C SER A 284 -2.04 21.21 8.00
N VAL A 285 -3.15 21.56 8.65
CA VAL A 285 -4.16 20.58 9.06
C VAL A 285 -5.38 20.72 8.14
N TYR A 286 -6.02 19.60 7.81
CA TYR A 286 -7.26 19.62 7.04
C TYR A 286 -8.39 20.35 7.79
N ASP A 287 -8.85 21.45 7.20
CA ASP A 287 -9.91 22.33 7.73
C ASP A 287 -11.28 22.11 7.03
N GLY A 288 -11.40 21.05 6.23
CA GLY A 288 -12.64 20.72 5.52
C GLY A 288 -13.66 20.02 6.42
N GLY A 289 -14.88 19.87 5.90
CA GLY A 289 -16.03 19.36 6.66
C GLY A 289 -15.93 17.90 7.11
N LEU A 290 -14.82 17.19 6.88
CA LEU A 290 -14.60 15.82 7.36
C LEU A 290 -13.72 15.76 8.63
N SER A 291 -13.17 16.88 9.11
CA SER A 291 -12.40 16.93 10.36
C SER A 291 -13.14 17.72 11.44
N PRO A 292 -13.29 17.19 12.66
CA PRO A 292 -13.84 17.91 13.80
C PRO A 292 -12.86 18.92 14.41
N TRP A 293 -11.57 18.88 14.04
CA TRP A 293 -10.54 19.76 14.61
C TRP A 293 -9.72 20.52 13.58
N GLY A 294 -9.51 21.81 13.84
CA GLY A 294 -8.72 22.73 13.03
C GLY A 294 -7.22 22.55 13.27
N ASP A 295 -6.66 23.18 14.30
CA ASP A 295 -5.22 23.09 14.60
C ASP A 295 -4.84 21.87 15.47
N ALA A 296 -3.53 21.58 15.50
CA ALA A 296 -2.92 20.58 16.36
C ALA A 296 -1.78 21.18 17.21
N ASP A 297 -1.56 20.60 18.39
CA ASP A 297 -0.47 20.96 19.31
C ASP A 297 0.60 19.86 19.37
N ILE A 298 1.87 20.25 19.29
CA ILE A 298 3.01 19.32 19.45
C ILE A 298 3.72 19.59 20.77
N ALA A 299 3.87 18.54 21.59
CA ALA A 299 4.56 18.60 22.87
C ALA A 299 5.59 17.48 23.04
N ALA A 300 6.76 17.81 23.58
CA ALA A 300 7.77 16.82 23.93
C ALA A 300 7.24 15.81 24.97
N GLY A 301 7.48 14.54 24.71
CA GLY A 301 7.01 13.39 25.48
C GLY A 301 8.12 12.56 26.14
N GLY A 302 9.38 13.02 26.11
CA GLY A 302 10.54 12.29 26.62
C GLY A 302 11.21 11.46 25.53
N THR A 303 11.72 10.27 25.87
CA THR A 303 12.36 9.35 24.91
C THR A 303 11.68 7.97 24.92
N ALA A 304 11.87 7.20 23.85
CA ALA A 304 11.44 5.80 23.76
C ALA A 304 12.50 4.96 23.01
N ASN A 305 12.56 3.66 23.31
CA ASN A 305 13.39 2.73 22.53
C ASN A 305 12.52 2.01 21.50
N PHE A 306 12.95 1.97 20.25
CA PHE A 306 12.30 1.26 19.16
C PHE A 306 13.37 0.56 18.30
N GLN A 307 13.17 -0.72 17.99
CA GLN A 307 14.11 -1.55 17.21
C GLN A 307 15.60 -1.50 17.63
N GLY A 308 15.87 -1.22 18.91
CA GLY A 308 17.25 -1.17 19.44
C GLY A 308 17.88 0.21 19.43
N GLU A 309 17.20 1.21 18.88
CA GLU A 309 17.61 2.62 18.90
C GLU A 309 16.73 3.44 19.85
N THR A 310 17.27 4.58 20.31
CA THR A 310 16.57 5.52 21.19
C THR A 310 16.13 6.73 20.38
N TYR A 311 14.84 7.08 20.50
CA TYR A 311 14.21 8.20 19.83
C TYR A 311 13.68 9.21 20.85
N ASP A 312 13.63 10.48 20.44
CA ASP A 312 12.84 11.50 21.12
C ASP A 312 11.36 11.30 20.77
N ARG A 313 10.51 11.36 21.78
CA ARG A 313 9.08 11.14 21.66
C ARG A 313 8.35 12.48 21.68
N TYR A 314 7.43 12.70 20.74
CA TYR A 314 6.53 13.85 20.73
C TYR A 314 5.07 13.39 20.69
N ASN A 315 4.18 14.16 21.32
CA ASN A 315 2.74 13.96 21.24
C ASN A 315 2.14 15.06 20.37
N ILE A 316 1.42 14.68 19.33
CA ILE A 316 0.60 15.55 18.49
C ILE A 316 -0.84 15.43 18.99
N THR A 317 -1.48 16.55 19.33
CA THR A 317 -2.84 16.57 19.90
C THR A 317 -3.76 17.41 19.04
N PHE A 318 -4.83 16.83 18.52
CA PHE A 318 -5.91 17.53 17.84
C PHE A 318 -7.04 17.75 18.83
N SER A 319 -7.34 19.01 19.12
CA SER A 319 -8.43 19.37 20.05
C SER A 319 -9.02 20.75 19.80
N ASP A 320 -8.55 21.49 18.79
CA ASP A 320 -9.09 22.81 18.43
C ASP A 320 -10.42 22.65 17.67
N PRO A 321 -11.58 22.98 18.23
CA PRO A 321 -12.87 22.62 17.64
C PRO A 321 -13.17 23.38 16.34
N GLN A 322 -13.61 22.66 15.29
CA GLN A 322 -14.17 23.26 14.07
C GLN A 322 -15.49 22.62 13.63
N GLY A 323 -16.21 23.28 12.72
CA GLY A 323 -17.44 22.74 12.13
C GLY A 323 -17.15 21.63 11.13
N TRP A 324 -17.91 20.53 11.21
CA TRP A 324 -17.72 19.36 10.35
C TRP A 324 -19.07 18.65 10.08
N ASN A 325 -19.07 17.61 9.27
CA ASN A 325 -20.28 17.04 8.67
C ASN A 325 -21.00 16.01 9.56
N ASN A 326 -20.29 15.40 10.52
CA ASN A 326 -20.78 14.20 11.24
C ASN A 326 -21.08 14.46 12.73
N GLY A 327 -21.04 15.70 13.21
CA GLY A 327 -21.31 15.98 14.63
C GLY A 327 -21.18 17.44 15.05
N ASP A 328 -21.22 17.65 16.37
CA ASP A 328 -20.93 18.93 16.99
C ASP A 328 -19.43 19.26 16.84
N SER A 329 -19.08 20.55 16.86
CA SER A 329 -17.70 20.99 16.66
C SER A 329 -16.74 20.44 17.71
N GLY A 330 -15.63 19.85 17.27
CA GLY A 330 -14.63 19.24 18.14
C GLY A 330 -15.08 17.93 18.80
N GLU A 331 -16.26 17.41 18.47
CA GLU A 331 -16.82 16.20 19.03
C GLU A 331 -16.94 15.10 17.99
N ILE A 332 -16.52 13.89 18.35
CA ILE A 332 -16.70 12.69 17.51
C ILE A 332 -17.57 11.71 18.26
N PRO A 333 -18.81 11.45 17.82
CA PRO A 333 -19.63 10.41 18.43
C PRO A 333 -18.95 9.04 18.36
N ALA A 334 -19.39 8.11 19.20
CA ALA A 334 -18.85 6.75 19.21
C ALA A 334 -19.08 6.07 17.85
N GLY A 335 -18.02 5.51 17.25
CA GLY A 335 -18.09 4.79 15.98
C GLY A 335 -18.20 5.66 14.72
N GLU A 336 -18.11 6.99 14.84
CA GLU A 336 -18.07 7.88 13.69
C GLU A 336 -16.65 8.04 13.14
N GLU A 337 -16.58 8.18 11.83
CA GLU A 337 -15.37 8.34 11.04
C GLU A 337 -14.97 9.82 10.94
N LEU A 338 -13.66 10.09 10.97
CA LEU A 338 -13.08 11.40 10.70
C LEU A 338 -11.83 11.31 9.82
N LEU A 339 -11.57 12.41 9.12
CA LEU A 339 -10.33 12.59 8.38
C LEU A 339 -9.39 13.50 9.16
N ILE A 340 -8.13 13.09 9.31
CA ILE A 340 -7.03 13.96 9.74
C ILE A 340 -5.98 13.94 8.63
N VAL A 341 -5.72 15.10 8.04
CA VAL A 341 -4.52 15.31 7.22
C VAL A 341 -3.66 16.31 7.98
N ALA A 342 -2.44 15.91 8.30
CA ALA A 342 -1.45 16.79 8.90
C ALA A 342 -0.22 16.81 7.99
N GLU A 343 -0.09 17.87 7.21
CA GLU A 343 1.03 18.16 6.33
C GLU A 343 2.14 18.92 7.08
N ASN A 344 3.40 18.62 6.79
CA ASN A 344 4.58 19.38 7.24
C ASN A 344 4.96 20.49 6.26
#